data_AF-A0A6M1YNI3-F1
#
_entry.id   AF-A0A6M1YNI3-F1
#
_cell.length_a   1.000
_cell.length_b   1.000
_cell.length_c   1.000
_cell.angle_alpha   90.00
_cell.angle_beta   90.00
_cell.angle_gamma   90.00
#
_symmetry.space_group_name_H-M   'P 1'
#
loop_
_entity.id
_entity.type
_entity.pdbx_description
1 polymer ?
#
loop_
_entity_poly.entity_id
_entity_poly.type
_entity_poly.pdbx_seq_one_letter_code
_entity_poly.pdbx_strand_id
1 'polypeptide(L)'
;LNYVLSMAIQLAAPPLIGVLMAEMFLGIANRMAPNVQIVFLGIPLKSWVGLAMLAAAWYYIVNQLGKESTIWLKTIENVIKHAAVK
;
A
#
# COMPACT_ATOMS: atom_id res chain seq x y z
N LEU A 1 -7.64 -1.40 -17.65
CA LEU A 1 -7.47 -2.40 -16.57
C LEU A 1 -6.03 -2.43 -16.03
N ASN A 2 -5.00 -2.53 -16.88
CA ASN A 2 -3.58 -2.63 -16.45
C ASN A 2 -3.03 -1.42 -15.67
N TYR A 3 -3.48 -0.20 -15.99
CA TYR A 3 -2.99 1.02 -15.32
C TYR A 3 -3.37 1.08 -13.83
N VAL A 4 -4.64 0.79 -13.52
CA VAL A 4 -5.14 0.80 -12.13
C VAL A 4 -4.46 -0.26 -11.28
N LEU A 5 -4.24 -1.46 -11.85
CA LEU A 5 -3.54 -2.55 -11.16
C LEU A 5 -2.08 -2.20 -10.86
N SER A 6 -1.36 -1.66 -11.83
CA SER A 6 0.04 -1.23 -11.66
C SER A 6 0.16 -0.16 -10.58
N MET A 7 -0.78 0.79 -10.56
CA MET A 7 -0.79 1.88 -9.59
C MET A 7 -1.09 1.39 -8.18
N ALA A 8 -2.06 0.47 -8.02
CA ALA A 8 -2.37 -0.14 -6.74
C ALA A 8 -1.17 -0.90 -6.16
N ILE A 9 -0.44 -1.65 -7.01
CA ILE A 9 0.78 -2.35 -6.60
C ILE A 9 1.87 -1.37 -6.18
N GLN A 10 2.09 -0.28 -6.94
CA GLN A 10 3.09 0.72 -6.58
C GLN A 10 2.76 1.45 -5.27
N LEU A 11 1.47 1.71 -5.01
CA LEU A 11 1.02 2.30 -3.74
C LEU A 11 1.21 1.34 -2.56
N ALA A 12 0.96 0.05 -2.80
CA ALA A 12 1.06 -0.99 -1.78
C ALA A 12 2.49 -1.53 -1.59
N ALA A 13 3.41 -1.29 -2.53
CA ALA A 13 4.75 -1.89 -2.52
C ALA A 13 5.58 -1.54 -1.28
N PRO A 14 5.68 -0.28 -0.82
CA PRO A 14 6.47 0.03 0.37
C PRO A 14 5.90 -0.67 1.62
N PRO A 15 4.60 -0.57 1.97
CA PRO A 15 4.03 -1.30 3.10
C PRO A 15 4.16 -2.82 2.98
N LEU A 16 3.97 -3.38 1.79
CA LEU A 16 4.06 -4.81 1.55
C LEU A 16 5.45 -5.35 1.87
N ILE A 17 6.50 -4.64 1.43
CA ILE A 17 7.89 -5.03 1.72
C ILE A 17 8.16 -5.00 3.23
N GLY A 18 7.71 -3.95 3.93
CA GLY A 18 7.92 -3.84 5.38
C GLY A 18 7.23 -4.95 6.18
N VAL A 19 5.99 -5.30 5.80
CA VAL A 19 5.26 -6.40 6.44
C VAL A 19 5.93 -7.75 6.14
N LEU A 20 6.35 -8.00 4.90
CA LEU A 20 7.06 -9.24 4.53
C LEU A 20 8.39 -9.40 5.29
N MET A 21 9.13 -8.30 5.49
CA MET A 21 10.35 -8.31 6.30
C MET A 21 10.06 -8.60 7.78
N ALA A 22 8.98 -8.04 8.33
CA ALA A 22 8.55 -8.33 9.70
C ALA A 22 8.12 -9.80 9.87
N GLU A 23 7.42 -10.39 8.88
CA GLU A 23 7.09 -11.82 8.87
C GLU A 23 8.35 -12.70 8.83
N MET A 24 9.35 -12.36 8.00
CA MET A 24 10.63 -13.08 7.97
C MET A 24 11.37 -13.00 9.31
N PHE A 25 11.40 -11.81 9.94
CA PHE A 25 12.02 -11.63 11.25
C PHE A 25 11.35 -12.50 12.33
N LEU A 26 10.01 -12.50 12.37
CA LEU A 26 9.25 -13.34 13.30
C LEU A 26 9.43 -14.83 13.01
N GLY A 27 9.53 -15.23 11.74
CA GLY A 27 9.85 -16.59 11.34
C GLY A 27 11.21 -17.09 11.83
N ILE A 28 12.23 -16.22 11.81
CA ILE A 28 13.55 -16.51 12.38
C ILE A 28 13.47 -16.58 13.92
N ALA A 29 12.80 -15.61 14.54
CA ALA A 29 12.61 -15.59 16.00
C ALA A 29 11.90 -16.86 16.52
N ASN A 30 10.93 -17.38 15.76
CA ASN A 30 10.22 -18.63 16.05
C ASN A 30 11.13 -19.86 16.11
N ARG A 31 12.24 -19.87 15.37
CA ARG A 31 13.24 -20.95 15.46
C ARG A 31 14.22 -20.76 16.62
N MET A 32 14.49 -19.53 17.02
CA MET A 32 15.47 -19.22 18.06
C MET A 32 14.92 -19.34 19.48
N ALA A 33 13.64 -19.01 19.71
CA ALA A 33 13.01 -19.08 21.03
C ALA A 33 11.73 -19.95 20.98
N PRO A 34 11.85 -21.29 20.90
CA PRO A 34 10.70 -22.19 20.77
C PRO A 34 9.80 -22.21 22.02
N ASN A 35 10.31 -21.80 23.18
CA ASN A 35 9.58 -21.77 24.46
C ASN A 35 8.87 -20.44 24.75
N VAL A 36 9.12 -19.39 23.98
CA VAL A 36 8.44 -18.10 24.13
C VAL A 36 7.25 -18.09 23.19
N GLN A 37 6.05 -17.79 23.69
CA GLN A 37 4.87 -17.64 22.85
C GLN A 37 5.01 -16.37 21.99
N ILE A 38 5.75 -16.45 20.89
CA ILE A 38 6.02 -15.35 19.96
C ILE A 38 4.73 -14.83 19.32
N VAL A 39 3.63 -15.56 19.41
CA VAL A 39 2.27 -15.06 19.11
C VAL A 39 1.93 -13.81 19.93
N PHE A 40 2.34 -13.74 21.20
CA PHE A 40 2.11 -12.55 22.05
C PHE A 40 2.97 -11.34 21.64
N LEU A 41 4.18 -11.57 21.10
CA LEU A 41 5.07 -10.50 20.63
C LEU A 41 4.79 -10.09 19.18
N GLY A 42 4.32 -11.04 18.36
CA GLY A 42 4.11 -10.90 16.93
C GLY A 42 2.86 -10.10 16.58
N ILE A 43 1.77 -10.25 17.33
CA ILE A 43 0.53 -9.48 17.11
C ILE A 43 0.76 -7.95 17.26
N PRO A 44 1.37 -7.45 18.35
CA PRO A 44 1.65 -6.02 18.48
C PRO A 44 2.70 -5.53 17.48
N LEU A 45 3.76 -6.32 17.22
CA LEU A 45 4.81 -5.93 16.27
C LEU A 45 4.28 -5.77 14.84
N LYS A 46 3.41 -6.69 14.39
CA LYS A 46 2.78 -6.61 13.06
C LYS A 46 1.92 -5.35 12.90
N SER A 47 1.11 -5.02 13.91
CA SER A 47 0.28 -3.81 13.87
C SER A 47 1.10 -2.52 13.90
N TRP A 48 2.20 -2.48 14.66
CA TRP A 48 3.08 -1.31 14.73
C TRP A 48 3.85 -1.09 13.42
N VAL A 49 4.38 -2.16 12.82
CA VAL A 49 5.07 -2.08 11.52
C VAL A 49 4.08 -1.66 10.43
N GLY A 50 2.87 -2.24 10.40
CA GLY A 50 1.83 -1.84 9.46
C GLY A 50 1.47 -0.35 9.58
N LEU A 51 1.30 0.16 10.80
CA LEU A 51 0.97 1.56 11.05
C LEU A 51 2.13 2.50 10.69
N ALA A 52 3.37 2.16 11.05
CA ALA A 52 4.55 2.95 10.71
C ALA A 52 4.75 3.06 9.19
N MET A 53 4.54 1.95 8.47
CA MET A 53 4.64 1.94 7.01
C MET A 53 3.50 2.68 6.34
N LEU A 54 2.28 2.62 6.89
CA LEU A 54 1.15 3.42 6.41
C LEU A 54 1.41 4.92 6.63
N ALA A 55 1.92 5.30 7.80
CA ALA A 55 2.30 6.68 8.09
C ALA A 55 3.40 7.18 7.14
N ALA A 56 4.42 6.35 6.86
CA ALA A 56 5.47 6.68 5.90
C ALA A 56 4.93 6.82 4.45
N ALA A 57 3.97 5.97 4.07
CA ALA A 57 3.35 6.00 2.74
C ALA A 57 2.26 7.08 2.59
N TRP A 58 1.81 7.69 3.69
CA TRP A 58 0.66 8.62 3.71
C TRP A 58 0.82 9.78 2.73
N TYR A 59 2.00 10.41 2.73
CA TYR A 59 2.30 11.52 1.81
C TYR A 59 2.21 11.10 0.33
N TYR A 60 2.71 9.89 0.02
CA TYR A 60 2.68 9.35 -1.34
C TYR A 60 1.25 9.04 -1.81
N ILE A 61 0.43 8.46 -0.92
CA ILE A 61 -0.99 8.15 -1.18
C ILE A 61 -1.76 9.42 -1.55
N VAL A 62 -1.63 10.48 -0.74
CA VAL A 62 -2.33 11.75 -0.97
C VAL A 62 -1.92 12.40 -2.29
N ASN A 63 -0.62 12.39 -2.61
CA ASN A 63 -0.12 12.97 -3.86
C ASN A 63 -0.61 12.18 -5.09
N GLN A 64 -0.66 10.85 -5.01
CA GLN A 64 -1.15 10.02 -6.10
C GLN A 64 -2.66 10.20 -6.33
N LEU A 65 -3.46 10.30 -5.26
CA LEU A 65 -4.89 10.60 -5.34
C LEU A 65 -5.17 11.94 -6.02
N GLY A 66 -4.39 12.98 -5.70
CA GLY A 66 -4.53 14.29 -6.33
C GLY A 66 -4.27 14.25 -7.84
N LYS A 67 -3.21 13.57 -8.27
CA LYS A 67 -2.88 13.39 -9.70
C LYS A 67 -4.00 12.65 -10.44
N GLU A 68 -4.48 11.54 -9.89
CA GLU A 68 -5.56 10.76 -10.49
C GLU A 68 -6.85 11.55 -10.64
N SER A 69 -7.22 12.37 -9.65
CA SER A 69 -8.41 13.22 -9.73
C SER A 69 -8.35 14.16 -10.95
N THR A 70 -7.20 14.79 -11.21
CA THR A 70 -7.04 15.68 -12.37
C THR A 70 -7.05 14.94 -13.71
N ILE A 71 -6.52 13.72 -13.77
CA ILE A 71 -6.51 12.88 -14.97
C ILE A 71 -7.94 12.44 -15.31
N TRP A 72 -8.72 12.05 -14.30
CA TRP A 72 -10.12 11.69 -14.47
C TRP A 72 -10.98 12.87 -14.92
N LEU A 73 -10.77 14.06 -14.36
CA LEU A 73 -11.47 15.28 -14.80
C LEU A 73 -11.21 15.58 -16.29
N LYS A 74 -9.95 15.52 -16.74
CA LYS A 74 -9.59 15.69 -18.16
C LYS A 74 -10.19 14.60 -19.05
N THR A 75 -10.29 13.37 -18.54
CA THR A 75 -10.89 12.25 -19.28
C THR A 75 -12.38 12.49 -19.50
N ILE A 76 -13.09 12.93 -18.47
CA ILE A 76 -14.51 13.29 -18.55
C ILE A 76 -14.71 14.46 -19.52
N GLU A 77 -13.88 15.51 -19.43
CA GLU A 77 -13.92 16.65 -20.34
C GLU A 77 -13.74 16.23 -21.81
N ASN A 78 -12.77 15.36 -22.09
CA ASN A 78 -12.52 14.85 -23.44
C ASN A 78 -13.67 13.98 -23.98
N VAL A 79 -14.28 13.16 -23.12
CA VAL A 79 -15.43 12.33 -23.48
C VAL A 79 -16.64 13.22 -23.80
N ILE A 80 -16.90 14.24 -22.99
CA ILE A 80 -17.98 15.21 -23.23
C ILE A 80 -17.76 15.97 -24.53
N LYS A 81 -16.54 16.44 -24.79
CA LYS A 81 -16.19 17.13 -26.05
C LYS A 81 -16.38 16.23 -27.27
N HIS A 82 -15.99 14.96 -27.21
CA HIS A 82 -16.23 14.02 -28.30
C HIS A 82 -17.71 13.67 -28.49
N ALA A 83 -18.48 13.61 -27.40
CA ALA A 83 -19.92 13.35 -27.46
C ALA A 83 -20.72 14.55 -28.00
N ALA A 84 -20.25 15.79 -27.77
CA ALA A 84 -20.88 17.01 -28.27
C ALA A 84 -20.52 17.37 -29.72
N VAL A 85 -19.48 16.73 -30.30
CA VAL A 85 -19.05 16.91 -31.70
C VAL A 85 -19.77 15.92 -32.65
N LYS A 86 -20.60 15.02 -32.11
CA LYS A 86 -21.54 14.18 -32.86
C LYS A 86 -22.94 14.77 -32.82
#